data_AF-A0AAD7T2M0-F1
#
_entry.id   AF-A0AAD7T2M0-F1
#
_cell.length_a   1.000
_cell.length_b   1.000
_cell.length_c   1.000
_cell.angle_alpha   90.00
_cell.angle_beta   90.00
_cell.angle_gamma   90.00
#
_symmetry.space_group_name_H-M   'P 1'
#
loop_
_entity.id
_entity.type
_entity.pdbx_description
1 polymer ?
#
loop_
_entity_poly.entity_id
_entity_poly.type
_entity_poly.pdbx_seq_one_letter_code
_entity_poly.pdbx_strand_id
1 'polypeptide(L)'
;MRILAHPVGATSRERSIIERGLQSFAASTCIRFHRRTNQRDFVNIQSRSGCYSFVGRQGNGQVVSLDRRGCVYHQIVQHELLHALGFNHEQTRSDRDQHVRLRFAFDKINSNNLGTPYDYNSVMQYGRYAFSSNRQPTIVPIPNSNVPIGRSTQMSPNDILRVNRLYRCRQELDEPTVMFGDIAVETGLQNADPCTSRGCKWVKYSDGNVYVPYVISNQYSSRERSIIERGLQSFAASTCIRFTRRTRQRDFVNIQSRSGCYSFVGRRGNGQVVSLARRGCVYHQIVQHELLHALGFNHEQTRSDRDQHVRILYQNVIQGQQHNFRKIATNNLGTPYDYNSVMHYGRYAFSRNRQPTIVPIPNSNVAIGRATQMSRNDILRINRLYRCRRSG
;
A
#
# COMPACT_ATOMS: atom_id res chain seq x y z
N MET A 1 -10.71 -13.61 -17.37
CA MET A 1 -12.05 -13.14 -17.82
C MET A 1 -11.84 -12.27 -19.06
N ARG A 2 -12.49 -12.55 -20.20
CA ARG A 2 -12.31 -11.75 -21.43
C ARG A 2 -13.50 -10.76 -21.53
N ILE A 3 -13.23 -9.46 -21.68
CA ILE A 3 -14.14 -8.31 -21.72
C ILE A 3 -13.77 -7.38 -22.90
N LEU A 4 -14.67 -7.22 -23.88
CA LEU A 4 -15.09 -5.91 -24.40
C LEU A 4 -16.32 -6.15 -25.28
N ALA A 5 -17.41 -5.46 -24.99
CA ALA A 5 -18.14 -4.73 -26.01
C ALA A 5 -17.97 -3.25 -25.63
N HIS A 6 -17.62 -2.39 -26.59
CA HIS A 6 -17.52 -0.96 -26.32
C HIS A 6 -18.90 -0.46 -25.85
N PRO A 7 -18.97 0.45 -24.87
CA PRO A 7 -20.23 1.11 -24.58
C PRO A 7 -20.61 1.89 -25.84
N VAL A 8 -21.64 1.41 -26.54
CA VAL A 8 -22.19 2.07 -27.73
C VAL A 8 -22.54 3.51 -27.32
N GLY A 9 -21.98 4.50 -28.03
CA GLY A 9 -22.21 5.92 -27.76
C GLY A 9 -21.30 6.60 -26.71
N ALA A 10 -20.31 5.90 -26.12
CA ALA A 10 -19.34 6.54 -25.23
C ALA A 10 -18.36 7.46 -25.99
N THR A 11 -18.09 8.64 -25.43
CA THR A 11 -17.07 9.60 -25.88
C THR A 11 -15.65 9.04 -25.71
N SER A 12 -14.68 9.61 -26.43
CA SER A 12 -13.26 9.27 -26.30
C SER A 12 -12.73 9.42 -24.87
N ARG A 13 -13.23 10.43 -24.13
CA ARG A 13 -12.85 10.65 -22.72
C ARG A 13 -13.38 9.54 -21.81
N GLU A 14 -14.65 9.17 -21.96
CA GLU A 14 -15.29 8.09 -21.18
C GLU A 14 -14.58 6.75 -21.43
N ARG A 15 -14.30 6.44 -22.70
CA ARG A 15 -13.54 5.23 -23.09
C ARG A 15 -12.17 5.18 -22.42
N SER A 16 -11.43 6.29 -22.45
CA SER A 16 -10.11 6.37 -21.82
C SER A 16 -10.18 6.14 -20.29
N ILE A 17 -11.23 6.61 -19.61
CA ILE A 17 -11.41 6.35 -18.17
C ILE A 17 -11.68 4.87 -17.90
N ILE A 18 -12.55 4.25 -18.70
CA ILE A 18 -12.88 2.82 -18.58
C ILE A 18 -11.63 1.96 -18.84
N GLU A 19 -10.88 2.24 -19.90
CA GLU A 19 -9.63 1.55 -20.24
C GLU A 19 -8.60 1.65 -19.13
N ARG A 20 -8.42 2.85 -18.54
CA ARG A 20 -7.53 3.02 -17.37
C ARG A 20 -8.01 2.20 -16.17
N GLY A 21 -9.32 2.11 -15.95
CA GLY A 21 -9.92 1.25 -14.93
C GLY A 21 -9.54 -0.22 -15.16
N LEU A 22 -9.75 -0.73 -16.37
CA LEU A 22 -9.40 -2.11 -16.76
C LEU A 22 -7.89 -2.38 -16.60
N GLN A 23 -7.04 -1.49 -17.10
CA GLN A 23 -5.58 -1.63 -17.07
C GLN A 23 -5.01 -1.58 -15.65
N SER A 24 -5.71 -0.96 -14.69
CA SER A 24 -5.25 -0.92 -13.30
C SER A 24 -5.20 -2.31 -12.65
N PHE A 25 -6.12 -3.22 -13.00
CA PHE A 25 -6.05 -4.61 -12.56
C PHE A 25 -4.85 -5.31 -13.17
N ALA A 26 -4.59 -5.03 -14.45
CA ALA A 26 -3.47 -5.62 -15.16
C ALA A 26 -2.11 -5.25 -14.53
N ALA A 27 -1.99 -4.04 -13.99
CA ALA A 27 -0.74 -3.55 -13.44
C ALA A 27 -0.36 -4.14 -12.07
N SER A 28 -1.35 -4.54 -11.27
CA SER A 28 -1.14 -4.92 -9.87
C SER A 28 -1.63 -6.33 -9.52
N THR A 29 -2.26 -7.01 -10.47
CA THR A 29 -2.80 -8.37 -10.30
C THR A 29 -2.49 -9.26 -11.51
N CYS A 30 -2.94 -10.50 -11.51
CA CYS A 30 -2.96 -11.37 -12.70
C CYS A 30 -4.19 -11.18 -13.59
N ILE A 31 -5.19 -10.40 -13.15
CA ILE A 31 -6.40 -10.18 -13.91
C ILE A 31 -6.08 -9.33 -15.13
N ARG A 32 -6.43 -9.85 -16.30
CA ARG A 32 -6.30 -9.16 -17.59
C ARG A 32 -7.66 -9.16 -18.27
N PHE A 33 -8.07 -7.98 -18.70
CA PHE A 33 -9.29 -7.80 -19.47
C PHE A 33 -8.93 -7.66 -20.95
N HIS A 34 -9.55 -8.47 -21.80
CA HIS A 34 -9.26 -8.55 -23.24
C HIS A 34 -10.54 -8.52 -24.06
N ARG A 35 -10.52 -7.91 -25.25
CA ARG A 35 -11.71 -7.81 -26.09
C ARG A 35 -12.36 -9.17 -26.33
N ARG A 36 -13.70 -9.21 -26.19
CA ARG A 36 -14.44 -10.46 -26.41
C ARG A 36 -14.32 -10.83 -27.89
N THR A 37 -14.06 -12.11 -28.14
CA THR A 37 -14.18 -12.71 -29.47
C THR A 37 -15.34 -13.69 -29.48
N ASN A 38 -15.16 -14.87 -28.88
CA ASN A 38 -16.12 -15.97 -28.87
C ASN A 38 -16.41 -16.52 -27.46
N GLN A 39 -15.98 -15.81 -26.41
CA GLN A 39 -16.15 -16.32 -25.05
C GLN A 39 -17.62 -16.31 -24.64
N ARG A 40 -18.04 -17.43 -24.04
CA ARG A 40 -19.36 -17.60 -23.44
C ARG A 40 -19.55 -16.64 -22.28
N ASP A 41 -18.63 -16.66 -21.32
CA ASP A 41 -18.67 -15.77 -20.16
C ASP A 41 -17.89 -14.49 -20.40
N PHE A 42 -18.56 -13.36 -20.21
CA PHE A 42 -17.96 -12.04 -20.40
C PHE A 42 -18.70 -11.00 -19.58
N VAL A 43 -18.01 -9.90 -19.30
CA VAL A 43 -18.66 -8.69 -18.79
C VAL A 43 -19.02 -7.80 -19.96
N ASN A 44 -20.21 -7.23 -19.92
CA ASN A 44 -20.71 -6.25 -20.85
C ASN A 44 -20.77 -4.87 -20.17
N ILE A 45 -19.81 -4.00 -20.48
CA ILE A 45 -19.74 -2.64 -19.95
C ILE A 45 -20.63 -1.75 -20.81
N GLN A 46 -21.69 -1.20 -20.21
CA GLN A 46 -22.67 -0.38 -20.92
C GLN A 46 -23.24 0.71 -20.01
N SER A 47 -23.82 1.76 -20.62
CA SER A 47 -24.50 2.81 -19.87
C SER A 47 -25.96 2.41 -19.65
N ARG A 48 -26.35 2.18 -18.39
CA ARG A 48 -27.76 2.14 -17.95
C ARG A 48 -27.95 3.15 -16.82
N SER A 49 -29.17 3.29 -16.33
CA SER A 49 -29.44 4.16 -15.18
C SER A 49 -28.73 3.63 -13.94
N GLY A 50 -27.82 4.43 -13.39
CA GLY A 50 -27.04 4.10 -12.19
C GLY A 50 -25.77 3.28 -12.40
N CYS A 51 -24.97 3.18 -11.34
CA CYS A 51 -23.73 2.40 -11.27
C CYS A 51 -24.01 1.09 -10.53
N TYR A 52 -23.92 -0.04 -11.22
CA TYR A 52 -24.16 -1.34 -10.59
C TYR A 52 -23.58 -2.49 -11.40
N SER A 53 -23.29 -3.59 -10.69
CA SER A 53 -22.77 -4.83 -11.26
C SER A 53 -23.26 -6.01 -10.42
N PHE A 54 -23.42 -7.16 -11.06
CA PHE A 54 -23.65 -8.40 -10.33
C PHE A 54 -22.38 -8.83 -9.60
N VAL A 55 -22.53 -9.36 -8.38
CA VAL A 55 -21.41 -9.88 -7.60
C VAL A 55 -21.02 -11.26 -8.12
N GLY A 56 -19.80 -11.40 -8.62
CA GLY A 56 -19.22 -12.66 -9.11
C GLY A 56 -19.71 -13.07 -10.50
N ARG A 57 -19.27 -14.26 -10.93
CA ARG A 57 -19.61 -14.82 -12.25
C ARG A 57 -21.08 -15.27 -12.26
N GLN A 58 -21.88 -14.64 -13.12
CA GLN A 58 -23.29 -15.00 -13.30
C GLN A 58 -23.52 -16.05 -14.40
N GLY A 59 -22.50 -16.31 -15.21
CA GLY A 59 -22.64 -17.13 -16.42
C GLY A 59 -23.07 -16.29 -17.63
N ASN A 60 -22.58 -16.64 -18.82
CA ASN A 60 -22.84 -15.90 -20.05
C ASN A 60 -22.41 -14.41 -19.95
N GLY A 61 -23.11 -13.50 -20.65
CA GLY A 61 -22.87 -12.07 -20.58
C GLY A 61 -23.48 -11.43 -19.34
N GLN A 62 -22.66 -10.87 -18.46
CA GLN A 62 -23.12 -10.13 -17.28
C GLN A 62 -22.90 -8.62 -17.43
N VAL A 63 -23.84 -7.82 -16.94
CA VAL A 63 -23.79 -6.36 -17.09
C VAL A 63 -22.92 -5.73 -16.02
N VAL A 64 -22.05 -4.80 -16.44
CA VAL A 64 -21.48 -3.74 -15.61
C VAL A 64 -22.05 -2.42 -16.12
N SER A 65 -22.93 -1.81 -15.32
CA SER A 65 -23.57 -0.54 -15.66
C SER A 65 -22.71 0.61 -15.19
N LEU A 66 -22.31 1.47 -16.13
CA LEU A 66 -21.64 2.73 -15.87
C LEU A 66 -22.44 3.86 -16.51
N ASP A 67 -23.38 4.43 -15.76
CA ASP A 67 -24.11 5.62 -16.19
C ASP A 67 -23.15 6.75 -16.55
N ARG A 68 -23.35 7.32 -17.73
CA ARG A 68 -22.60 8.48 -18.21
C ARG A 68 -22.79 9.69 -17.30
N ARG A 69 -23.94 9.78 -16.63
CA ARG A 69 -24.25 10.80 -15.63
C ARG A 69 -23.76 10.35 -14.25
N GLY A 70 -22.45 10.33 -14.05
CA GLY A 70 -21.85 10.24 -12.72
C GLY A 70 -21.15 8.94 -12.35
N CYS A 71 -21.13 7.91 -13.21
CA CYS A 71 -20.42 6.65 -12.92
C CYS A 71 -19.07 6.52 -13.63
N VAL A 72 -18.81 7.31 -14.67
CA VAL A 72 -17.56 7.19 -15.46
C VAL A 72 -16.38 7.90 -14.78
N TYR A 73 -16.04 7.43 -13.58
CA TYR A 73 -14.87 7.84 -12.81
C TYR A 73 -14.00 6.63 -12.51
N HIS A 74 -12.68 6.83 -12.43
CA HIS A 74 -11.71 5.73 -12.33
C HIS A 74 -11.99 4.76 -11.17
N GLN A 75 -12.32 5.29 -9.99
CA GLN A 75 -12.67 4.50 -8.81
C GLN A 75 -13.99 3.73 -8.95
N ILE A 76 -14.98 4.30 -9.65
CA ILE A 76 -16.28 3.64 -9.84
C ILE A 76 -16.13 2.50 -10.86
N VAL A 77 -15.37 2.70 -11.94
CA VAL A 77 -15.04 1.62 -12.87
C VAL A 77 -14.38 0.45 -12.13
N GLN A 78 -13.43 0.73 -11.24
CA GLN A 78 -12.79 -0.30 -10.42
C GLN A 78 -13.75 -0.97 -9.44
N HIS A 79 -14.61 -0.20 -8.76
CA HIS A 79 -15.63 -0.70 -7.84
C HIS A 79 -16.56 -1.71 -8.53
N GLU A 80 -17.11 -1.32 -9.69
CA GLU A 80 -18.03 -2.16 -10.45
C GLU A 80 -17.35 -3.42 -11.01
N LEU A 81 -16.09 -3.30 -11.45
CA LEU A 81 -15.30 -4.47 -11.85
C LEU A 81 -14.98 -5.40 -10.68
N LEU A 82 -14.74 -4.87 -9.47
CA LEU A 82 -14.53 -5.69 -8.26
C LEU A 82 -15.79 -6.48 -7.89
N HIS A 83 -16.99 -5.89 -8.00
CA HIS A 83 -18.25 -6.66 -7.89
C HIS A 83 -18.29 -7.78 -8.91
N ALA A 84 -18.03 -7.52 -10.19
CA ALA A 84 -18.02 -8.56 -11.22
C ALA A 84 -16.99 -9.68 -10.95
N LEU A 85 -15.93 -9.37 -10.20
CA LEU A 85 -14.91 -10.32 -9.72
C LEU A 85 -15.26 -10.99 -8.37
N GLY A 86 -16.45 -10.73 -7.81
CA GLY A 86 -16.97 -11.40 -6.61
C GLY A 86 -16.68 -10.69 -5.29
N PHE A 87 -16.24 -9.44 -5.31
CA PHE A 87 -15.98 -8.68 -4.08
C PHE A 87 -17.24 -7.93 -3.62
N ASN A 88 -17.58 -8.10 -2.35
CA ASN A 88 -18.63 -7.33 -1.67
C ASN A 88 -18.07 -6.05 -1.05
N HIS A 89 -18.96 -5.14 -0.65
CA HIS A 89 -18.57 -3.91 0.03
C HIS A 89 -17.82 -4.16 1.34
N GLU A 90 -16.89 -3.27 1.68
CA GLU A 90 -16.05 -3.43 2.88
C GLU A 90 -16.88 -3.36 4.17
N GLN A 91 -17.92 -2.52 4.20
CA GLN A 91 -18.83 -2.44 5.36
C GLN A 91 -19.87 -3.59 5.44
N THR A 92 -19.81 -4.62 4.60
CA THR A 92 -20.65 -5.83 4.76
C THR A 92 -19.92 -6.98 5.43
N ARG A 93 -18.64 -6.82 5.76
CA ARG A 93 -17.84 -7.88 6.39
C ARG A 93 -18.44 -8.37 7.69
N SER A 94 -18.19 -9.64 8.00
CA SER A 94 -18.61 -10.30 9.24
C SER A 94 -18.00 -9.64 10.49
N ASP A 95 -16.75 -9.17 10.39
CA ASP A 95 -15.96 -8.52 11.45
C ASP A 95 -16.13 -6.99 11.53
N ARG A 96 -16.95 -6.37 10.67
CA ARG A 96 -17.05 -4.90 10.54
C ARG A 96 -17.32 -4.17 11.85
N ASP A 97 -18.06 -4.77 12.78
CA ASP A 97 -18.48 -4.11 14.02
C ASP A 97 -17.31 -3.88 14.99
N GLN A 98 -16.13 -4.46 14.71
CA GLN A 98 -14.87 -4.15 15.39
C GLN A 98 -14.19 -2.87 14.86
N HIS A 99 -14.68 -2.32 13.74
CA HIS A 99 -14.01 -1.30 12.94
C HIS A 99 -14.90 -0.11 12.61
N VAL A 100 -16.19 -0.34 12.37
CA VAL A 100 -17.17 0.71 12.08
C VAL A 100 -18.45 0.48 12.88
N ARG A 101 -19.05 1.57 13.34
CA ARG A 101 -20.42 1.60 13.83
C ARG A 101 -21.34 2.09 12.72
N LEU A 102 -22.31 1.26 12.35
CA LEU A 102 -23.37 1.62 11.39
C LEU A 102 -24.59 2.18 12.14
N ARG A 103 -25.19 3.25 11.61
CA ARG A 103 -26.43 3.86 12.13
C ARG A 103 -27.65 3.57 11.25
N PHE A 104 -27.60 2.47 10.52
CA PHE A 104 -28.67 1.97 9.66
C PHE A 104 -28.58 0.45 9.60
N ALA A 105 -29.72 -0.21 9.36
CA ALA A 105 -29.76 -1.64 9.15
C ALA A 105 -29.10 -1.97 7.80
N PHE A 106 -28.00 -2.72 7.85
CA PHE A 106 -27.35 -3.25 6.66
C PHE A 106 -26.84 -4.64 6.99
N ASP A 107 -27.22 -5.65 6.22
CA ASP A 107 -26.87 -7.02 6.60
C ASP A 107 -25.37 -7.28 6.46
N LYS A 108 -24.86 -8.15 7.34
CA LYS A 108 -23.52 -8.71 7.18
C LYS A 108 -23.62 -9.81 6.13
N ILE A 109 -22.63 -9.86 5.25
CA ILE A 109 -22.45 -10.96 4.33
C ILE A 109 -21.41 -11.90 4.95
N ASN A 110 -21.65 -13.21 4.88
CA ASN A 110 -20.64 -14.20 5.24
C ASN A 110 -19.55 -14.22 4.18
N SER A 111 -18.66 -13.23 4.23
CA SER A 111 -17.54 -13.07 3.32
C SER A 111 -16.26 -13.56 3.97
N ASN A 112 -15.50 -14.40 3.27
CA ASN A 112 -14.10 -14.61 3.61
C ASN A 112 -13.33 -13.31 3.33
N ASN A 113 -12.81 -12.68 4.37
CA ASN A 113 -12.02 -11.45 4.26
C ASN A 113 -10.62 -11.69 3.67
N LEU A 114 -10.33 -12.93 3.25
CA LEU A 114 -9.08 -13.37 2.64
C LEU A 114 -7.88 -12.96 3.48
N GLY A 115 -8.00 -12.94 4.81
CA GLY A 115 -6.96 -12.54 5.76
C GLY A 115 -6.51 -11.08 5.63
N THR A 116 -7.32 -10.17 5.08
CA THR A 116 -7.00 -8.73 5.01
C THR A 116 -7.66 -7.95 6.15
N PRO A 117 -7.04 -6.88 6.66
CA PRO A 117 -7.62 -6.03 7.70
C PRO A 117 -8.85 -5.31 7.14
N TYR A 118 -9.57 -4.60 8.00
CA TYR A 118 -10.58 -3.65 7.54
C TYR A 118 -9.95 -2.46 6.82
N ASP A 119 -10.50 -2.09 5.67
CA ASP A 119 -9.96 -1.04 4.82
C ASP A 119 -10.89 0.16 4.63
N TYR A 120 -10.70 1.19 5.45
CA TYR A 120 -11.44 2.45 5.34
C TYR A 120 -11.24 3.19 4.00
N ASN A 121 -10.17 2.86 3.25
CA ASN A 121 -9.80 3.48 1.98
C ASN A 121 -10.01 2.54 0.78
N SER A 122 -10.70 1.41 0.96
CA SER A 122 -11.12 0.53 -0.14
C SER A 122 -12.04 1.30 -1.09
N VAL A 123 -11.94 1.03 -2.40
CA VAL A 123 -12.98 1.51 -3.33
C VAL A 123 -14.33 0.85 -3.08
N MET A 124 -14.35 -0.29 -2.37
CA MET A 124 -15.54 -1.02 -1.95
C MET A 124 -16.12 -0.49 -0.62
N GLN A 125 -15.49 0.51 0.00
CA GLN A 125 -15.97 1.13 1.24
C GLN A 125 -16.85 2.35 0.94
N TYR A 126 -18.07 2.35 1.47
CA TYR A 126 -18.93 3.52 1.41
C TYR A 126 -18.45 4.68 2.29
N GLY A 127 -18.77 5.89 1.85
CA GLY A 127 -18.46 7.12 2.55
C GLY A 127 -19.25 7.29 3.85
N ARG A 128 -18.73 8.15 4.72
CA ARG A 128 -19.28 8.45 6.06
C ARG A 128 -20.79 8.77 6.09
N TYR A 129 -21.31 9.38 5.04
CA TYR A 129 -22.68 9.88 4.94
C TYR A 129 -23.54 9.07 3.96
N ALA A 130 -23.07 7.90 3.52
CA ALA A 130 -23.85 7.06 2.60
C ALA A 130 -25.21 6.71 3.22
N PHE A 131 -26.29 6.86 2.44
CA PHE A 131 -27.67 6.65 2.88
C PHE A 131 -28.17 7.60 3.98
N SER A 132 -27.47 8.71 4.22
CA SER A 132 -27.91 9.73 5.18
C SER A 132 -29.01 10.62 4.57
N SER A 133 -30.18 10.66 5.20
CA SER A 133 -31.27 11.60 4.83
C SER A 133 -31.18 12.94 5.57
N ASN A 134 -30.49 12.98 6.71
CA ASN A 134 -30.41 14.13 7.62
C ASN A 134 -28.98 14.69 7.74
N ARG A 135 -28.09 14.31 6.83
CA ARG A 135 -26.65 14.67 6.80
C ARG A 135 -25.85 14.22 8.03
N GLN A 136 -26.42 13.36 8.89
CA GLN A 136 -25.68 12.76 10.00
C GLN A 136 -24.80 11.60 9.50
N PRO A 137 -23.63 11.36 10.12
CA PRO A 137 -22.78 10.22 9.81
C PRO A 137 -23.53 8.90 10.02
N THR A 138 -23.54 8.05 9.00
CA THR A 138 -24.18 6.73 9.00
C THR A 138 -23.16 5.61 9.17
N ILE A 139 -21.90 5.83 8.75
CA ILE A 139 -20.77 4.90 8.92
C ILE A 139 -19.67 5.63 9.70
N VAL A 140 -19.41 5.20 10.93
CA VAL A 140 -18.47 5.86 11.85
C VAL A 140 -17.33 4.91 12.22
N PRO A 141 -16.07 5.21 11.85
CA PRO A 141 -14.91 4.42 12.28
C PRO A 141 -14.76 4.39 13.80
N ILE A 142 -14.28 3.27 14.33
CA ILE A 142 -13.95 3.06 15.74
C ILE A 142 -12.54 2.45 15.88
N PRO A 143 -11.83 2.69 17.00
CA PRO A 143 -12.22 3.58 18.10
C PRO A 143 -12.09 5.07 17.76
N ASN A 144 -11.41 5.42 16.67
CA ASN A 144 -11.17 6.81 16.28
C ASN A 144 -12.15 7.28 15.19
N SER A 145 -13.12 8.10 15.57
CA SER A 145 -14.13 8.64 14.65
C SER A 145 -13.59 9.63 13.61
N ASN A 146 -12.34 10.11 13.73
CA ASN A 146 -11.76 11.08 12.80
C ASN A 146 -11.09 10.44 11.58
N VAL A 147 -11.01 9.09 11.53
CA VAL A 147 -10.43 8.38 10.39
C VAL A 147 -11.23 8.68 9.11
N PRO A 148 -10.57 9.15 8.01
CA PRO A 148 -11.22 9.28 6.72
C PRO A 148 -11.75 7.92 6.23
N ILE A 149 -12.96 7.89 5.67
CA ILE A 149 -13.61 6.67 5.20
C ILE A 149 -14.33 6.89 3.87
N GLY A 150 -14.17 5.95 2.94
CA GLY A 150 -14.86 5.92 1.64
C GLY A 150 -14.55 7.12 0.75
N ARG A 151 -13.31 7.63 0.80
CA ARG A 151 -12.82 8.75 -0.03
C ARG A 151 -11.83 8.31 -1.12
N SER A 152 -11.86 7.02 -1.46
CA SER A 152 -10.87 6.43 -2.36
C SER A 152 -11.08 6.87 -3.80
N THR A 153 -9.99 7.19 -4.49
CA THR A 153 -9.97 7.54 -5.92
C THR A 153 -9.41 6.42 -6.79
N GLN A 154 -8.96 5.32 -6.18
CA GLN A 154 -8.55 4.10 -6.88
C GLN A 154 -8.34 2.93 -5.91
N MET A 155 -8.41 1.68 -6.41
CA MET A 155 -8.22 0.44 -5.62
C MET A 155 -7.10 0.57 -4.59
N SER A 156 -7.41 0.30 -3.34
CA SER A 156 -6.44 0.35 -2.25
C SER A 156 -5.42 -0.81 -2.34
N PRO A 157 -4.36 -0.76 -1.52
CA PRO A 157 -3.57 -1.92 -1.17
C PRO A 157 -4.34 -3.21 -0.90
N ASN A 158 -5.36 -3.14 -0.05
CA ASN A 158 -6.09 -4.32 0.36
C ASN A 158 -7.02 -4.80 -0.76
N ASP A 159 -7.58 -3.91 -1.57
CA ASP A 159 -8.37 -4.30 -2.75
C ASP A 159 -7.53 -5.18 -3.69
N ILE A 160 -6.30 -4.74 -4.00
CA ILE A 160 -5.36 -5.46 -4.87
C ILE A 160 -4.97 -6.81 -4.25
N LEU A 161 -4.62 -6.82 -2.96
CA LEU A 161 -4.25 -8.03 -2.23
C LEU A 161 -5.39 -9.05 -2.20
N ARG A 162 -6.63 -8.60 -1.96
CA ARG A 162 -7.83 -9.44 -1.99
C ARG A 162 -8.05 -10.06 -3.36
N VAL A 163 -7.89 -9.30 -4.44
CA VAL A 163 -7.93 -9.84 -5.82
C VAL A 163 -6.85 -10.90 -6.03
N ASN A 164 -5.60 -10.61 -5.65
CA ASN A 164 -4.48 -11.54 -5.83
C ASN A 164 -4.66 -12.85 -5.06
N ARG A 165 -5.21 -12.79 -3.84
CA ARG A 165 -5.50 -13.97 -3.01
C ARG A 165 -6.64 -14.79 -3.60
N LEU A 166 -7.76 -14.15 -3.94
CA LEU A 166 -8.93 -14.85 -4.47
C LEU A 166 -8.60 -15.58 -5.79
N TYR A 167 -7.87 -14.91 -6.67
CA TYR A 167 -7.54 -15.40 -8.01
C TYR A 167 -6.17 -16.08 -8.11
N ARG A 168 -5.48 -16.28 -6.97
CA ARG A 168 -4.16 -16.95 -6.90
C ARG A 168 -3.17 -16.41 -7.93
N CYS A 169 -3.11 -15.08 -8.04
CA CYS A 169 -2.39 -14.40 -9.11
C CYS A 169 -0.87 -14.59 -9.10
N ARG A 170 -0.31 -15.17 -8.04
CA ARG A 170 1.08 -15.60 -7.95
C ARG A 170 1.11 -16.98 -7.28
N GLN A 171 1.69 -17.97 -7.97
CA GLN A 171 1.93 -19.32 -7.46
C GLN A 171 3.21 -19.43 -6.62
N GLU A 172 3.97 -18.35 -6.42
CA GLU A 172 4.99 -18.32 -5.36
C GLU A 172 4.29 -18.05 -4.03
N LEU A 173 3.84 -19.13 -3.39
CA LEU A 173 3.05 -19.14 -2.16
C LEU A 173 3.73 -18.44 -0.95
N ASP A 174 4.98 -17.98 -1.08
CA ASP A 174 5.77 -17.38 0.00
C ASP A 174 6.14 -15.89 -0.20
N GLU A 175 5.86 -15.27 -1.35
CA GLU A 175 6.21 -13.85 -1.60
C GLU A 175 5.05 -12.90 -1.30
N PRO A 176 5.19 -11.93 -0.37
CA PRO A 176 4.14 -10.97 -0.07
C PRO A 176 3.88 -10.03 -1.25
N THR A 177 2.67 -9.46 -1.31
CA THR A 177 2.38 -8.39 -2.27
C THR A 177 3.22 -7.17 -1.89
N VAL A 178 3.96 -6.60 -2.84
CA VAL A 178 4.79 -5.41 -2.63
C VAL A 178 4.09 -4.19 -3.22
N MET A 179 4.06 -3.11 -2.45
CA MET A 179 3.42 -1.84 -2.74
C MET A 179 4.36 -0.69 -2.50
N PHE A 180 4.08 0.47 -3.10
CA PHE A 180 5.05 1.57 -3.07
C PHE A 180 6.43 1.03 -3.44
N GLY A 181 6.54 0.22 -4.49
CA GLY A 181 7.81 -0.36 -4.93
C GLY A 181 8.44 -1.47 -4.06
N ASP A 182 8.48 -1.30 -2.73
CA ASP A 182 9.30 -2.07 -1.77
C ASP A 182 8.62 -2.29 -0.39
N ILE A 183 7.35 -1.94 -0.22
CA ILE A 183 6.60 -2.21 1.03
C ILE A 183 5.77 -3.48 0.91
N ALA A 184 6.12 -4.52 1.65
CA ALA A 184 5.35 -5.76 1.73
C ALA A 184 4.04 -5.58 2.52
N VAL A 185 2.92 -6.06 1.95
CA VAL A 185 1.58 -6.07 2.53
C VAL A 185 0.99 -7.47 2.43
N GLU A 186 1.13 -8.25 3.51
CA GLU A 186 0.62 -9.62 3.55
C GLU A 186 -0.73 -9.66 4.26
N THR A 187 -0.89 -9.10 5.46
CA THR A 187 -2.14 -9.22 6.24
C THR A 187 -2.37 -7.97 7.07
N GLY A 188 -2.62 -6.82 6.45
CA GLY A 188 -2.76 -5.59 7.24
C GLY A 188 -1.92 -4.45 6.73
N LEU A 189 -2.45 -3.23 6.70
CA LEU A 189 -1.63 -2.03 6.85
C LEU A 189 -1.39 -1.81 8.35
N GLN A 190 -0.60 -2.69 8.99
CA GLN A 190 0.01 -2.32 10.27
C GLN A 190 1.14 -1.35 9.93
N ASN A 191 1.04 -0.12 10.41
CA ASN A 191 2.05 0.92 10.29
C ASN A 191 2.44 1.35 11.69
N ALA A 192 3.68 1.76 11.92
CA ALA A 192 4.09 2.34 13.21
C ALA A 192 3.91 3.87 13.27
N ASP A 193 3.83 4.52 12.11
CA ASP A 193 3.68 5.96 11.95
C ASP A 193 2.54 6.33 10.97
N PRO A 194 1.35 6.71 11.49
CA PRO A 194 0.90 6.52 12.86
C PRO A 194 0.67 5.03 13.15
N CYS A 195 0.69 4.66 14.43
CA CYS A 195 0.41 3.29 14.84
C CYS A 195 -1.04 2.91 14.51
N THR A 196 -1.26 2.11 13.48
CA THR A 196 -2.62 1.76 13.01
C THR A 196 -3.23 0.55 13.72
N SER A 197 -2.45 -0.14 14.56
CA SER A 197 -2.88 -1.37 15.26
C SER A 197 -2.11 -1.58 16.56
N ARG A 198 -2.70 -2.29 17.53
CA ARG A 198 -2.01 -2.64 18.77
C ARG A 198 -0.77 -3.48 18.45
N GLY A 199 0.40 -3.02 18.89
CA GLY A 199 1.66 -3.76 18.70
C GLY A 199 2.41 -3.45 17.40
N CYS A 200 2.00 -2.44 16.62
CA CYS A 200 2.65 -2.01 15.38
C CYS A 200 4.15 -1.62 15.51
N LYS A 201 4.64 -1.36 16.73
CA LYS A 201 6.01 -0.93 17.06
C LYS A 201 6.78 -2.07 17.70
N TRP A 202 8.10 -2.03 17.53
CA TRP A 202 9.02 -2.85 18.33
C TRP A 202 9.00 -2.40 19.80
N VAL A 203 9.18 -3.37 20.70
CA VAL A 203 9.03 -3.14 22.14
C VAL A 203 10.24 -2.40 22.68
N LYS A 204 9.98 -1.34 23.44
CA LYS A 204 10.99 -0.62 24.20
C LYS A 204 11.13 -1.25 25.59
N TYR A 205 12.36 -1.51 25.99
CA TYR A 205 12.72 -2.12 27.27
C TYR A 205 13.00 -1.04 28.32
N SER A 206 13.07 -1.47 29.59
CA SER A 206 13.25 -0.60 30.76
C SER A 206 14.59 0.15 30.76
N ASP A 207 15.62 -0.43 30.14
CA ASP A 207 16.93 0.19 29.93
C ASP A 207 16.91 1.35 28.91
N GLY A 208 15.77 1.58 28.26
CA GLY A 208 15.59 2.64 27.27
C GLY A 208 15.94 2.24 25.84
N ASN A 209 16.35 0.98 25.60
CA ASN A 209 16.64 0.45 24.27
C ASN A 209 15.44 -0.26 23.64
N VAL A 210 15.49 -0.41 22.31
CA VAL A 210 14.54 -1.19 21.52
C VAL A 210 15.33 -2.30 20.84
N TYR A 211 15.13 -3.53 21.31
CA TYR A 211 15.80 -4.70 20.76
C TYR A 211 14.98 -5.28 19.62
N VAL A 212 15.60 -5.36 18.43
CA VAL A 212 15.01 -5.97 17.23
C VAL A 212 15.79 -7.24 16.90
N PRO A 213 15.27 -8.43 17.26
CA PRO A 213 15.93 -9.68 16.96
C PRO A 213 15.97 -9.91 15.45
N TYR A 214 17.08 -10.46 14.92
CA TYR A 214 17.21 -10.77 13.50
C TYR A 214 17.87 -12.14 13.24
N VAL A 215 17.59 -12.68 12.06
CA VAL A 215 18.28 -13.82 11.45
C VAL A 215 18.72 -13.42 10.05
N ILE A 216 19.92 -13.83 9.63
CA ILE A 216 20.42 -13.64 8.25
C ILE A 216 20.51 -15.01 7.59
N SER A 217 19.83 -15.18 6.47
CA SER A 217 19.86 -16.37 5.63
C SER A 217 21.30 -16.80 5.27
N ASN A 218 21.51 -18.11 5.13
CA ASN A 218 22.78 -18.69 4.67
C ASN A 218 23.01 -18.47 3.16
N GLN A 219 22.04 -17.91 2.43
CA GLN A 219 22.15 -17.55 1.01
C GLN A 219 23.21 -16.46 0.75
N TYR A 220 23.51 -15.63 1.74
CA TYR A 220 24.46 -14.52 1.61
C TYR A 220 25.90 -14.99 1.85
N SER A 221 26.82 -14.58 0.97
CA SER A 221 28.26 -14.70 1.16
C SER A 221 28.76 -13.90 2.38
N SER A 222 29.97 -14.20 2.85
CA SER A 222 30.60 -13.47 3.97
C SER A 222 30.70 -11.96 3.70
N ARG A 223 30.98 -11.57 2.45
CA ARG A 223 31.03 -10.15 2.04
C ARG A 223 29.66 -9.48 2.11
N GLU A 224 28.63 -10.13 1.57
CA GLU A 224 27.25 -9.63 1.61
C GLU A 224 26.74 -9.53 3.06
N ARG A 225 27.01 -10.55 3.88
CA ARG A 225 26.68 -10.58 5.31
C ARG A 225 27.34 -9.43 6.06
N SER A 226 28.62 -9.14 5.79
CA SER A 226 29.33 -8.01 6.40
C SER A 226 28.67 -6.65 6.07
N ILE A 227 28.17 -6.47 4.85
CA ILE A 227 27.43 -5.24 4.47
C ILE A 227 26.11 -5.14 5.25
N ILE A 228 25.36 -6.23 5.34
CA ILE A 228 24.08 -6.30 6.08
C ILE A 228 24.32 -6.00 7.57
N GLU A 229 25.33 -6.61 8.17
CA GLU A 229 25.70 -6.41 9.58
C GLU A 229 26.14 -4.97 9.87
N ARG A 230 26.90 -4.33 8.97
CA ARG A 230 27.21 -2.89 9.09
C ARG A 230 25.95 -2.02 9.03
N GLY A 231 24.99 -2.37 8.16
CA GLY A 231 23.69 -1.68 8.10
C GLY A 231 22.92 -1.79 9.42
N LEU A 232 22.82 -3.00 9.98
CA LEU A 232 22.18 -3.25 11.29
C LEU A 232 22.87 -2.48 12.43
N GLN A 233 24.20 -2.50 12.49
CA GLN A 233 24.99 -1.83 13.54
C GLN A 233 24.89 -0.30 13.47
N SER A 234 24.73 0.27 12.28
CA SER A 234 24.71 1.73 12.08
C SER A 234 23.61 2.46 12.89
N PHE A 235 22.50 1.77 13.20
CA PHE A 235 21.42 2.35 14.00
C PHE A 235 21.83 2.61 15.45
N ALA A 236 22.74 1.80 16.00
CA ALA A 236 23.07 1.85 17.42
C ALA A 236 23.89 3.10 17.80
N ALA A 237 24.59 3.69 16.83
CA ALA A 237 25.45 4.86 17.03
C ALA A 237 24.66 6.13 17.37
N SER A 238 23.44 6.28 16.83
CA SER A 238 22.69 7.54 16.88
C SER A 238 21.24 7.38 17.38
N THR A 239 20.86 6.15 17.76
CA THR A 239 19.51 5.83 18.23
C THR A 239 19.54 4.82 19.37
N CYS A 240 18.39 4.57 19.99
CA CYS A 240 18.20 3.48 20.96
C CYS A 240 17.83 2.13 20.33
N ILE A 241 17.85 2.00 19.01
CA ILE A 241 17.57 0.73 18.32
C ILE A 241 18.80 -0.18 18.40
N ARG A 242 18.57 -1.44 18.76
CA ARG A 242 19.60 -2.49 18.88
C ARG A 242 19.16 -3.72 18.10
N PHE A 243 19.72 -3.90 16.91
CA PHE A 243 19.56 -5.15 16.18
C PHE A 243 20.40 -6.24 16.84
N THR A 244 19.77 -7.33 17.27
CA THR A 244 20.43 -8.42 18.01
C THR A 244 20.20 -9.75 17.32
N ARG A 245 21.17 -10.66 17.37
CA ARG A 245 20.97 -12.02 16.83
C ARG A 245 19.83 -12.69 17.60
N ARG A 246 18.86 -13.23 16.87
CA ARG A 246 17.75 -13.95 17.47
C ARG A 246 18.24 -15.21 18.17
N THR A 247 17.66 -15.48 19.34
CA THR A 247 17.75 -16.76 20.03
C THR A 247 16.37 -17.42 20.05
N ARG A 248 15.49 -16.99 20.96
CA ARG A 248 14.16 -17.58 21.20
C ARG A 248 12.99 -16.61 20.99
N GLN A 249 13.27 -15.37 20.58
CA GLN A 249 12.23 -14.35 20.44
C GLN A 249 11.22 -14.76 19.36
N ARG A 250 9.93 -14.63 19.68
CA ARG A 250 8.84 -14.92 18.76
C ARG A 250 8.84 -13.97 17.57
N ASP A 251 8.98 -12.67 17.85
CA ASP A 251 8.92 -11.61 16.84
C ASP A 251 10.35 -11.22 16.43
N PHE A 252 10.66 -11.30 15.14
CA PHE A 252 12.01 -11.06 14.63
C PHE A 252 12.02 -10.68 13.15
N VAL A 253 13.09 -10.05 12.70
CA VAL A 253 13.36 -9.76 11.29
C VAL A 253 14.10 -10.95 10.66
N ASN A 254 13.57 -11.49 9.57
CA ASN A 254 14.16 -12.60 8.82
C ASN A 254 14.72 -12.08 7.49
N ILE A 255 16.03 -11.87 7.43
CA ILE A 255 16.70 -11.29 6.26
C ILE A 255 17.00 -12.39 5.25
N GLN A 256 16.39 -12.31 4.07
CA GLN A 256 16.48 -13.32 3.00
C GLN A 256 16.69 -12.71 1.62
N SER A 257 17.29 -13.47 0.71
CA SER A 257 17.41 -13.07 -0.68
C SER A 257 16.20 -13.57 -1.47
N ARG A 258 15.19 -12.71 -1.59
CA ARG A 258 13.96 -12.97 -2.34
C ARG A 258 13.84 -12.05 -3.56
N SER A 259 12.65 -11.90 -4.11
CA SER A 259 12.38 -11.10 -5.31
C SER A 259 12.40 -9.60 -5.03
N GLY A 260 13.60 -9.01 -5.07
CA GLY A 260 13.83 -7.56 -4.96
C GLY A 260 14.23 -7.09 -3.57
N CYS A 261 14.10 -5.78 -3.34
CA CYS A 261 14.34 -5.14 -2.05
C CYS A 261 12.97 -4.79 -1.47
N TYR A 262 12.61 -5.33 -0.31
CA TYR A 262 11.36 -4.97 0.34
C TYR A 262 11.33 -5.32 1.81
N SER A 263 10.41 -4.69 2.53
CA SER A 263 10.17 -4.92 3.95
C SER A 263 8.73 -4.60 4.33
N PHE A 264 8.27 -5.17 5.44
CA PHE A 264 7.00 -4.76 6.04
C PHE A 264 7.18 -3.45 6.81
N VAL A 265 6.14 -2.61 6.87
CA VAL A 265 6.15 -1.43 7.72
C VAL A 265 5.85 -1.82 9.17
N GLY A 266 6.81 -1.62 10.07
CA GLY A 266 6.66 -1.84 11.50
C GLY A 266 6.69 -3.32 11.91
N ARG A 267 6.38 -3.59 13.17
CA ARG A 267 6.37 -4.95 13.73
C ARG A 267 5.07 -5.67 13.38
N ARG A 268 5.18 -6.84 12.73
CA ARG A 268 4.03 -7.66 12.29
C ARG A 268 3.60 -8.75 13.27
N GLY A 269 4.51 -9.15 14.16
CA GLY A 269 4.38 -10.36 14.97
C GLY A 269 4.94 -11.58 14.24
N ASN A 270 5.50 -12.53 14.99
CA ASN A 270 6.28 -13.65 14.45
C ASN A 270 7.49 -13.19 13.61
N GLY A 271 8.08 -14.11 12.84
CA GLY A 271 9.13 -13.76 11.88
C GLY A 271 8.57 -12.97 10.71
N GLN A 272 9.11 -11.78 10.45
CA GLN A 272 8.75 -10.95 9.30
C GLN A 272 9.94 -10.84 8.34
N VAL A 273 9.67 -11.00 7.05
CA VAL A 273 10.72 -10.98 6.02
C VAL A 273 11.19 -9.57 5.72
N VAL A 274 12.50 -9.42 5.61
CA VAL A 274 13.15 -8.31 4.91
C VAL A 274 13.89 -8.93 3.73
N SER A 275 13.43 -8.64 2.52
CA SER A 275 14.08 -9.11 1.30
C SER A 275 15.21 -8.16 0.93
N LEU A 276 16.42 -8.70 0.86
CA LEU A 276 17.54 -8.05 0.23
C LEU A 276 18.06 -8.99 -0.86
N ALA A 277 17.53 -8.89 -2.07
CA ALA A 277 18.05 -9.65 -3.19
C ALA A 277 19.57 -9.45 -3.31
N ARG A 278 20.31 -10.56 -3.36
CA ARG A 278 21.77 -10.55 -3.48
C ARG A 278 22.27 -9.65 -4.61
N ARG A 279 21.54 -9.66 -5.73
CA ARG A 279 21.75 -8.72 -6.83
C ARG A 279 20.87 -7.49 -6.61
N GLY A 280 21.51 -6.33 -6.43
CA GLY A 280 20.83 -5.04 -6.45
C GLY A 280 20.44 -4.46 -5.09
N CYS A 281 20.32 -5.26 -4.02
CA CYS A 281 19.84 -4.76 -2.71
C CYS A 281 20.90 -4.72 -1.61
N VAL A 282 22.02 -5.45 -1.74
CA VAL A 282 23.03 -5.56 -0.68
C VAL A 282 24.00 -4.36 -0.70
N TYR A 283 23.43 -3.18 -0.48
CA TYR A 283 24.15 -1.90 -0.35
C TYR A 283 23.74 -1.22 0.95
N HIS A 284 24.66 -0.48 1.57
CA HIS A 284 24.47 0.08 2.92
C HIS A 284 23.18 0.89 3.06
N GLN A 285 22.92 1.80 2.12
CA GLN A 285 21.73 2.65 2.09
C GLN A 285 20.44 1.86 1.90
N ILE A 286 20.46 0.78 1.10
CA ILE A 286 19.27 -0.07 0.87
C ILE A 286 18.99 -0.92 2.10
N VAL A 287 20.04 -1.47 2.74
CA VAL A 287 19.88 -2.17 4.02
C VAL A 287 19.25 -1.24 5.07
N GLN A 288 19.73 0.00 5.19
CA GLN A 288 19.12 0.98 6.10
C GLN A 288 17.67 1.31 5.73
N HIS A 289 17.37 1.46 4.44
CA HIS A 289 16.01 1.71 3.92
C HIS A 289 15.02 0.62 4.34
N GLU A 290 15.35 -0.65 4.08
CA GLU A 290 14.46 -1.77 4.40
C GLU A 290 14.30 -1.98 5.92
N LEU A 291 15.35 -1.67 6.70
CA LEU A 291 15.29 -1.70 8.15
C LEU A 291 14.45 -0.53 8.72
N LEU A 292 14.48 0.65 8.10
CA LEU A 292 13.58 1.76 8.43
C LEU A 292 12.12 1.39 8.17
N HIS A 293 11.82 0.71 7.07
CA HIS A 293 10.50 0.10 6.88
C HIS A 293 10.15 -0.85 8.03
N ALA A 294 11.02 -1.79 8.39
CA ALA A 294 10.78 -2.72 9.50
C ALA A 294 10.57 -2.01 10.85
N LEU A 295 11.17 -0.83 11.05
CA LEU A 295 10.95 0.04 12.21
C LEU A 295 9.67 0.88 12.13
N GLY A 296 9.08 0.98 10.94
CA GLY A 296 7.74 1.50 10.69
C GLY A 296 7.66 2.84 10.00
N PHE A 297 8.69 3.20 9.24
CA PHE A 297 8.73 4.39 8.40
C PHE A 297 8.25 4.07 6.98
N ASN A 298 7.50 4.99 6.39
CA ASN A 298 7.10 4.96 4.98
C ASN A 298 8.02 5.89 4.17
N HIS A 299 7.89 5.88 2.85
CA HIS A 299 8.68 6.76 2.00
C HIS A 299 8.37 8.24 2.19
N GLU A 300 9.40 9.08 2.03
CA GLU A 300 9.29 10.52 2.21
C GLU A 300 8.27 11.17 1.25
N GLN A 301 8.27 10.76 -0.02
CA GLN A 301 7.36 11.31 -1.04
C GLN A 301 5.88 10.93 -0.83
N THR A 302 5.58 10.07 0.14
CA THR A 302 4.21 9.68 0.49
C THR A 302 3.62 10.49 1.66
N ARG A 303 4.42 11.38 2.29
CA ARG A 303 3.95 12.21 3.40
C ARG A 303 2.68 13.00 3.06
N SER A 304 1.86 13.25 4.08
CA SER A 304 0.63 14.03 3.98
C SER A 304 0.84 15.45 3.40
N ASP A 305 1.99 16.06 3.69
CA ASP A 305 2.39 17.41 3.30
C ASP A 305 3.27 17.48 2.03
N ARG A 306 3.56 16.34 1.38
CA ARG A 306 4.54 16.26 0.28
C ARG A 306 4.24 17.20 -0.89
N ASP A 307 2.98 17.56 -1.15
CA ASP A 307 2.61 18.45 -2.25
C ASP A 307 3.11 19.91 -2.05
N GLN A 308 3.61 20.26 -0.86
CA GLN A 308 4.29 21.53 -0.58
C GLN A 308 5.77 21.51 -0.99
N HIS A 309 6.31 20.34 -1.31
CA HIS A 309 7.75 20.09 -1.49
C HIS A 309 8.07 19.41 -2.82
N VAL A 310 7.19 18.54 -3.32
CA VAL A 310 7.36 17.88 -4.60
C VAL A 310 6.07 17.90 -5.41
N ARG A 311 6.23 18.02 -6.71
CA ARG A 311 5.17 17.79 -7.69
C ARG A 311 5.34 16.41 -8.31
N ILE A 312 4.27 15.61 -8.30
CA ILE A 312 4.23 14.32 -8.98
C ILE A 312 3.71 14.51 -10.41
N LEU A 313 4.53 14.15 -11.40
CA LEU A 313 4.18 14.20 -12.82
C LEU A 313 3.60 12.86 -13.25
N TYR A 314 2.32 12.61 -12.91
CA TYR A 314 1.63 11.35 -13.20
C TYR A 314 1.61 10.99 -14.70
N GLN A 315 1.70 11.97 -15.59
CA GLN A 315 1.83 11.74 -17.04
C GLN A 315 3.12 11.03 -17.45
N ASN A 316 4.15 11.03 -16.60
CA ASN A 316 5.42 10.32 -16.82
C ASN A 316 5.47 8.96 -16.10
N VAL A 317 4.49 8.63 -15.26
CA VAL A 317 4.46 7.39 -14.47
C VAL A 317 4.02 6.21 -15.34
N ILE A 318 4.68 5.06 -15.20
CA ILE A 318 4.28 3.78 -15.81
C ILE A 318 2.81 3.51 -15.48
N GLN A 319 2.05 3.17 -16.51
CA GLN A 319 0.62 2.97 -16.35
C GLN A 319 0.33 1.88 -15.31
N GLY A 320 -0.51 2.23 -14.33
CA GLY A 320 -0.87 1.37 -13.21
C GLY A 320 0.07 1.46 -12.00
N GLN A 321 1.24 2.10 -12.14
CA GLN A 321 2.18 2.34 -11.02
C GLN A 321 1.90 3.65 -10.26
N GLN A 322 0.81 4.36 -10.57
CA GLN A 322 0.45 5.61 -9.88
C GLN A 322 0.20 5.42 -8.38
N HIS A 323 -0.19 4.21 -7.97
CA HIS A 323 -0.43 3.89 -6.56
C HIS A 323 0.83 4.06 -5.68
N ASN A 324 2.04 3.92 -6.24
CA ASN A 324 3.31 4.12 -5.54
C ASN A 324 3.58 5.58 -5.13
N PHE A 325 2.81 6.53 -5.67
CA PHE A 325 2.92 7.96 -5.36
C PHE A 325 1.76 8.48 -4.52
N ARG A 326 0.90 7.59 -3.99
CA ARG A 326 -0.21 8.04 -3.15
C ARG A 326 0.31 8.61 -1.84
N LYS A 327 -0.31 9.71 -1.41
CA LYS A 327 -0.11 10.22 -0.06
C LYS A 327 -0.75 9.27 0.94
N ILE A 328 -0.10 9.10 2.07
CA ILE A 328 -0.64 8.40 3.23
C ILE A 328 -0.80 9.40 4.39
N ALA A 329 -1.69 9.09 5.33
CA ALA A 329 -1.79 9.87 6.55
C ALA A 329 -0.58 9.56 7.44
N THR A 330 0.39 10.47 7.49
CA THR A 330 1.61 10.36 8.31
C THR A 330 1.52 11.26 9.55
N ASN A 331 2.15 10.88 10.66
CA ASN A 331 2.30 11.78 11.82
C ASN A 331 3.39 12.83 11.58
N ASN A 332 4.30 12.59 10.61
CA ASN A 332 5.46 13.43 10.28
C ASN A 332 6.46 13.68 11.43
N LEU A 333 6.10 13.28 12.64
CA LEU A 333 6.83 13.36 13.90
C LEU A 333 7.45 14.76 14.14
N GLY A 334 6.76 15.81 13.69
CA GLY A 334 7.21 17.21 13.83
C GLY A 334 8.55 17.52 13.14
N THR A 335 8.96 16.73 12.13
CA THR A 335 10.15 17.03 11.33
C THR A 335 9.76 17.63 9.98
N PRO A 336 10.59 18.53 9.41
CA PRO A 336 10.38 19.02 8.06
C PRO A 336 10.53 17.89 7.02
N TYR A 337 10.07 18.17 5.80
CA TYR A 337 10.28 17.31 4.64
C TYR A 337 11.77 17.24 4.30
N ASP A 338 12.28 16.04 4.00
CA ASP A 338 13.69 15.80 3.78
C ASP A 338 13.99 15.19 2.41
N TYR A 339 14.41 16.02 1.47
CA TYR A 339 14.85 15.59 0.13
C TYR A 339 16.03 14.60 0.15
N ASN A 340 16.85 14.64 1.21
CA ASN A 340 18.03 13.79 1.39
C ASN A 340 17.75 12.56 2.26
N SER A 341 16.50 12.31 2.66
CA SER A 341 16.13 11.11 3.38
C SER A 341 16.48 9.87 2.55
N VAL A 342 17.00 8.83 3.22
CA VAL A 342 17.21 7.53 2.57
C VAL A 342 15.88 6.89 2.15
N MET A 343 14.76 7.36 2.70
CA MET A 343 13.40 6.94 2.36
C MET A 343 12.78 7.71 1.19
N HIS A 344 13.48 8.66 0.56
CA HIS A 344 12.96 9.44 -0.55
C HIS A 344 13.26 8.78 -1.90
N TYR A 345 12.24 8.60 -2.74
CA TYR A 345 12.43 8.14 -4.11
C TYR A 345 13.29 9.04 -4.98
N GLY A 346 13.98 8.42 -5.95
CA GLY A 346 14.66 9.14 -7.02
C GLY A 346 13.69 9.82 -7.99
N ARG A 347 14.20 10.86 -8.67
CA ARG A 347 13.48 11.68 -9.65
C ARG A 347 12.75 10.90 -10.76
N TYR A 348 13.29 9.75 -11.15
CA TYR A 348 12.82 8.94 -12.27
C TYR A 348 12.11 7.65 -11.83
N ALA A 349 11.79 7.50 -10.54
CA ALA A 349 11.11 6.32 -10.03
C ALA A 349 9.84 6.03 -10.86
N PHE A 350 9.68 4.79 -11.31
CA PHE A 350 8.54 4.35 -12.13
C PHE A 350 8.26 5.20 -13.39
N SER A 351 9.30 5.77 -14.01
CA SER A 351 9.15 6.54 -15.25
C SER A 351 8.91 5.64 -16.46
N ARG A 352 7.93 6.00 -17.30
CA ARG A 352 7.61 5.28 -18.56
C ARG A 352 8.40 5.78 -19.77
N ASN A 353 8.97 6.97 -19.66
CA ASN A 353 9.53 7.73 -20.79
C ASN A 353 10.89 8.36 -20.44
N ARG A 354 11.55 7.88 -19.38
CA ARG A 354 12.82 8.43 -18.84
C ARG A 354 12.74 9.91 -18.42
N GLN A 355 11.54 10.48 -18.35
CA GLN A 355 11.29 11.82 -17.85
C GLN A 355 11.02 11.78 -16.34
N PRO A 356 11.25 12.88 -15.59
CA PRO A 356 11.04 12.92 -14.15
C PRO A 356 9.58 12.61 -13.79
N THR A 357 9.37 11.78 -12.77
CA THR A 357 8.07 11.53 -12.14
C THR A 357 7.90 12.35 -10.86
N ILE A 358 9.00 12.74 -10.21
CA ILE A 358 9.01 13.60 -9.02
C ILE A 358 9.87 14.82 -9.31
N VAL A 359 9.33 16.02 -9.12
CA VAL A 359 10.05 17.28 -9.28
C VAL A 359 9.98 18.09 -7.97
N PRO A 360 11.12 18.38 -7.31
CA PRO A 360 11.16 19.25 -6.15
C PRO A 360 10.68 20.67 -6.47
N ILE A 361 10.07 21.32 -5.49
CA ILE A 361 9.59 22.70 -5.55
C ILE A 361 10.00 23.46 -4.26
N PRO A 362 10.20 24.79 -4.34
CA PRO A 362 10.16 25.62 -5.56
C PRO A 362 11.39 25.42 -6.46
N ASN A 363 12.49 24.90 -5.92
CA ASN A 363 13.73 24.69 -6.68
C ASN A 363 13.78 23.27 -7.27
N SER A 364 13.58 23.15 -8.58
CA SER A 364 13.62 21.88 -9.29
C SER A 364 14.98 21.21 -9.38
N ASN A 365 16.07 21.88 -8.99
CA ASN A 365 17.45 21.36 -9.04
C ASN A 365 17.86 20.60 -7.78
N VAL A 366 17.03 20.60 -6.74
CA VAL A 366 17.31 19.85 -5.51
C VAL A 366 17.46 18.36 -5.83
N ALA A 367 18.51 17.75 -5.28
CA ALA A 367 18.79 16.33 -5.41
C ALA A 367 17.81 15.53 -4.55
N ILE A 368 17.29 14.43 -5.09
CA ILE A 368 16.40 13.47 -4.39
C ILE A 368 16.78 12.05 -4.76
N GLY A 369 16.64 11.12 -3.80
CA GLY A 369 16.94 9.70 -3.97
C GLY A 369 18.41 9.39 -4.30
N ARG A 370 19.33 10.20 -3.76
CA ARG A 370 20.79 10.01 -3.88
C ARG A 370 21.47 9.72 -2.54
N ALA A 371 20.70 9.52 -1.48
CA ALA A 371 21.22 9.27 -0.15
C ALA A 371 22.05 7.98 -0.12
N THR A 372 23.24 8.05 0.48
CA THR A 372 24.14 6.90 0.71
C THR A 372 24.05 6.37 2.14
N GLN A 373 23.30 7.07 3.01
CA GLN A 373 23.02 6.68 4.39
C GLN A 373 21.80 7.44 4.93
N MET A 374 21.30 7.05 6.10
CA MET A 374 20.28 7.79 6.85
C MET A 374 20.68 9.25 7.05
N SER A 375 19.71 10.14 6.84
CA SER A 375 19.85 11.56 7.12
C SER A 375 19.72 11.86 8.62
N ARG A 376 20.03 13.11 9.01
CA ARG A 376 19.73 13.60 10.36
C ARG A 376 18.25 13.53 10.69
N ASN A 377 17.36 13.74 9.72
CA ASN A 377 15.92 13.68 9.94
C ASN A 377 15.44 12.23 10.07
N ASP A 378 16.01 11.28 9.32
CA ASP A 378 15.72 9.85 9.48
C ASP A 378 16.01 9.41 10.92
N ILE A 379 17.21 9.74 11.42
CA ILE A 379 17.65 9.46 12.80
C ILE A 379 16.74 10.13 13.83
N LEU A 380 16.41 11.42 13.63
CA LEU A 380 15.55 12.17 14.53
C LEU A 380 14.15 11.55 14.63
N ARG A 381 13.60 11.10 13.50
CA ARG A 381 12.29 10.43 13.46
C ARG A 381 12.31 9.10 14.18
N ILE A 382 13.36 8.27 14.04
CA ILE A 382 13.53 7.06 14.85
C ILE A 382 13.49 7.41 16.34
N ASN A 383 14.31 8.39 16.75
CA ASN A 383 14.43 8.81 18.14
C ASN A 383 13.11 9.34 18.72
N ARG A 384 12.33 10.10 17.93
CA ARG A 384 11.00 10.57 18.34
C ARG A 384 9.98 9.42 18.40
N LEU A 385 9.95 8.55 17.40
CA LEU A 385 8.98 7.45 17.31
C LEU A 385 9.13 6.45 18.47
N TYR A 386 10.37 6.14 18.83
CA TYR A 386 10.76 5.21 19.90
C TYR A 386 11.18 5.91 21.20
N ARG A 387 10.99 7.23 21.29
CA ARG A 387 11.27 8.06 22.48
C ARG A 387 12.67 7.84 23.05
N CYS A 388 13.67 7.68 22.20
CA CYS A 388 15.06 7.45 22.63
C CYS A 388 15.52 8.63 23.50
N ARG A 389 16.15 8.31 24.64
CA ARG A 389 16.77 9.34 25.48
C ARG A 389 18.05 9.79 24.78
N ARG A 390 18.38 11.08 24.87
CA ARG A 390 19.72 11.54 24.50
C ARG A 390 20.69 10.85 25.45
N SER A 391 21.67 10.13 24.91
CA SER A 391 22.91 9.87 25.65
C SER A 391 23.42 11.24 26.07
N GLY A 392 23.56 11.46 27.39
CA GLY A 392 24.14 12.69 27.94
C GLY A 392 25.54 12.92 27.42
#